data_AF-A0A6L5FA65-F1
#
_entry.id   AF-A0A6L5FA65-F1
#
_cell.length_a   1.000
_cell.length_b   1.000
_cell.length_c   1.000
_cell.angle_alpha   90.00
_cell.angle_beta   90.00
_cell.angle_gamma   90.00
#
_symmetry.space_group_name_H-M   'P 1'
#
loop_
_entity.id
_entity.type
_entity.pdbx_description
1 polymer ?
#
loop_
_entity_poly.entity_id
_entity_poly.type
_entity_poly.pdbx_seq_one_letter_code
_entity_poly.pdbx_strand_id
1 'polypeptide(L)'
;MRTRRHKALIGLLVMGLVATALPVLAFDDVPPSHIFADDIRAVEAAGITLGCNPPENTRYCPDRAVTRAQMATFLVRGFDLPPAENHFTDDDGNVHEDDIAALAKAGVTFGCNPPDNTRYCPNWSVTRGQMATFLVRGLDLPPAENHFTDDDGSVHEDDIAALAKAEITLGCNPPANTRYCPDQPVRRGQMAAFLRRALELPVPPAPEGTVIDLVERQQWGAAPPEGSFTDHTITHLTLHHAASPPSPTGPEAFRGWQSYHQSLGWGDIAYHFIVGKDGRVYEGRDWTKVGDTATEYDPTAHFLVVVEGNFDNEEPTQVQLEAIAKILAYGAQESGVDPHEILGHRDHASTSCPGDALYLYVHDGSLATMVADYLNEGPITLE
;
A
#
# COMPACT_ATOMS: atom_id res chain seq x y z
N MET A 1 -25.63 44.54 -3.60
CA MET A 1 -26.38 43.33 -3.99
C MET A 1 -25.91 42.86 -5.36
N ARG A 2 -24.90 41.99 -5.40
CA ARG A 2 -24.48 41.27 -6.60
C ARG A 2 -24.73 39.79 -6.34
N THR A 3 -25.45 39.18 -7.24
CA THR A 3 -26.01 37.83 -7.20
C THR A 3 -24.87 36.80 -7.20
N ARG A 4 -24.85 35.94 -6.18
CA ARG A 4 -24.07 34.69 -6.17
C ARG A 4 -24.49 33.87 -7.39
N ARG A 5 -23.60 33.69 -8.36
CA ARG A 5 -23.78 32.68 -9.41
C ARG A 5 -23.70 31.31 -8.74
N HIS A 6 -24.84 30.78 -8.34
CA HIS A 6 -24.98 29.36 -8.09
C HIS A 6 -24.81 28.66 -9.44
N LYS A 7 -23.78 27.85 -9.60
CA LYS A 7 -23.61 26.97 -10.75
C LYS A 7 -23.47 25.53 -10.26
N ALA A 8 -24.33 24.71 -10.87
CA ALA A 8 -24.45 23.26 -10.83
C ALA A 8 -24.76 22.61 -9.47
N LEU A 9 -26.05 22.49 -9.16
CA LEU A 9 -26.55 21.32 -8.44
C LEU A 9 -26.25 20.10 -9.32
N ILE A 10 -25.31 19.26 -8.92
CA ILE A 10 -25.11 17.93 -9.50
C ILE A 10 -26.35 17.11 -9.12
N GLY A 11 -27.24 16.91 -10.08
CA GLY A 11 -28.37 16.00 -9.92
C GLY A 11 -27.85 14.57 -9.91
N LEU A 12 -27.77 13.96 -8.72
CA LEU A 12 -27.41 12.57 -8.54
C LEU A 12 -28.53 11.67 -9.09
N LEU A 13 -28.38 11.23 -10.34
CA LEU A 13 -29.24 10.18 -10.90
C LEU A 13 -28.77 8.85 -10.31
N VAL A 14 -29.45 8.36 -9.27
CA VAL A 14 -29.21 7.02 -8.72
C VAL A 14 -29.81 5.99 -9.69
N MET A 15 -29.04 5.65 -10.73
CA MET A 15 -29.28 4.44 -11.51
C MET A 15 -28.69 3.29 -10.70
N GLY A 16 -29.55 2.40 -10.21
CA GLY A 16 -29.14 1.16 -9.57
C GLY A 16 -28.38 0.28 -10.55
N LEU A 17 -27.06 0.42 -10.57
CA LEU A 17 -26.15 -0.53 -11.16
C LEU A 17 -25.78 -1.51 -10.05
N VAL A 18 -25.99 -2.80 -10.29
CA VAL A 18 -25.33 -3.84 -9.49
C VAL A 18 -23.84 -3.69 -9.82
N ALA A 19 -23.13 -2.94 -8.99
CA ALA A 19 -21.69 -2.77 -9.11
C ALA A 19 -21.05 -4.11 -8.77
N THR A 20 -20.65 -4.86 -9.78
CA THR A 20 -19.51 -5.75 -9.60
C THR A 20 -18.36 -4.84 -9.20
N ALA A 21 -17.92 -4.89 -7.94
CA ALA A 21 -16.76 -4.15 -7.49
C ALA A 21 -15.59 -4.57 -8.38
N LEU A 22 -15.20 -3.68 -9.30
CA LEU A 22 -13.90 -3.79 -9.92
C LEU A 22 -12.90 -3.74 -8.77
N PRO A 23 -11.86 -4.61 -8.75
CA PRO A 23 -10.83 -4.49 -7.75
C PRO A 23 -10.30 -3.06 -7.82
N VAL A 24 -10.42 -2.32 -6.71
CA VAL A 24 -9.77 -1.03 -6.56
C VAL A 24 -8.28 -1.39 -6.57
N LEU A 25 -7.65 -1.26 -7.74
CA LEU A 25 -6.25 -1.60 -7.91
C LEU A 25 -5.46 -0.76 -6.91
N ALA A 26 -4.77 -1.40 -5.97
CA ALA A 26 -3.82 -0.71 -5.13
C ALA A 26 -2.52 -0.57 -5.93
N PHE A 27 -1.83 0.56 -5.79
CA PHE A 27 -0.49 0.71 -6.34
C PHE A 27 0.53 -0.03 -5.47
N ASP A 28 1.40 -0.84 -6.08
CA ASP A 28 2.41 -1.69 -5.42
C ASP A 28 3.32 -0.90 -4.46
N ASP A 29 3.54 0.40 -4.74
CA ASP A 29 4.41 1.28 -3.95
C ASP A 29 3.66 2.22 -3.00
N VAL A 30 2.41 1.89 -2.65
CA VAL A 30 1.58 2.61 -1.68
C VAL A 30 0.99 1.62 -0.67
N PRO A 31 1.73 1.25 0.38
CA PRO A 31 1.20 0.36 1.41
C PRO A 31 0.03 1.04 2.15
N PRO A 32 -0.91 0.28 2.74
CA PRO A 32 -2.04 0.83 3.50
C PRO A 32 -1.63 1.79 4.64
N SER A 33 -0.43 1.59 5.20
CA SER A 33 0.16 2.44 6.25
C SER A 33 0.74 3.76 5.74
N HIS A 34 0.86 3.95 4.42
CA HIS A 34 1.41 5.18 3.85
C HIS A 34 0.51 6.38 4.17
N ILE A 35 1.10 7.49 4.59
CA ILE A 35 0.36 8.67 5.09
C ILE A 35 -0.61 9.31 4.08
N PHE A 36 -0.45 9.01 2.79
CA PHE A 36 -1.31 9.47 1.71
C PHE A 36 -2.13 8.33 1.05
N ALA A 37 -2.16 7.12 1.62
CA ALA A 37 -2.83 5.97 1.01
C ALA A 37 -4.31 6.26 0.69
N ASP A 38 -5.04 6.81 1.66
CA ASP A 38 -6.46 7.17 1.48
C ASP A 38 -6.66 8.24 0.41
N ASP A 39 -5.80 9.26 0.39
CA ASP A 39 -5.88 10.33 -0.60
C ASP A 39 -5.58 9.81 -2.01
N ILE A 40 -4.63 8.89 -2.14
CA ILE A 40 -4.25 8.23 -3.40
C ILE A 40 -5.41 7.36 -3.91
N ARG A 41 -6.01 6.53 -3.06
CA ARG A 41 -7.19 5.73 -3.42
C ARG A 41 -8.35 6.61 -3.90
N ALA A 42 -8.56 7.76 -3.26
CA ALA A 42 -9.63 8.66 -3.64
C ALA A 42 -9.41 9.27 -5.04
N VAL A 43 -8.20 9.74 -5.34
CA VAL A 43 -7.91 10.32 -6.67
C VAL A 43 -7.85 9.28 -7.78
N GLU A 44 -7.49 8.04 -7.47
CA GLU A 44 -7.56 6.92 -8.39
C GLU A 44 -8.99 6.50 -8.69
N ALA A 45 -9.82 6.32 -7.66
CA ALA A 45 -11.23 5.99 -7.83
C ALA A 45 -12.01 7.08 -8.59
N ALA A 46 -11.56 8.34 -8.50
CA ALA A 46 -12.07 9.45 -9.30
C ALA A 46 -11.52 9.48 -10.75
N GLY A 47 -10.61 8.58 -11.13
CA GLY A 47 -10.00 8.52 -12.46
C GLY A 47 -8.98 9.63 -12.75
N ILE A 48 -8.52 10.36 -11.73
CA ILE A 48 -7.63 11.51 -11.89
C ILE A 48 -6.20 11.04 -12.18
N THR A 49 -5.76 9.95 -11.55
CA THR A 49 -4.45 9.33 -11.77
C THR A 49 -4.60 7.96 -12.42
N LEU A 50 -3.58 7.57 -13.19
CA LEU A 50 -3.42 6.20 -13.71
C LEU A 50 -2.08 5.58 -13.24
N GLY A 51 -1.40 6.19 -12.26
CA GLY A 51 -0.06 5.74 -11.84
C GLY A 51 1.10 6.48 -12.54
N CYS A 52 2.28 5.86 -12.55
CA CYS A 52 3.53 6.47 -13.01
C CYS A 52 4.42 5.58 -13.89
N ASN A 53 4.09 4.30 -14.09
CA ASN A 53 4.88 3.32 -14.85
C ASN A 53 4.08 2.70 -16.00
N PRO A 54 3.75 3.47 -17.05
CA PRO A 54 3.06 2.90 -18.21
C PRO A 54 3.97 1.91 -18.97
N PRO A 55 3.40 0.86 -19.60
CA PRO A 55 1.97 0.60 -19.70
C PRO A 55 1.36 -0.12 -18.48
N GLU A 56 2.18 -0.67 -17.58
CA GLU A 56 1.71 -1.53 -16.47
C GLU A 56 0.86 -0.75 -15.47
N ASN A 57 1.23 0.49 -15.17
CA ASN A 57 0.51 1.40 -14.29
C ASN A 57 0.27 0.86 -12.86
N THR A 58 1.12 -0.07 -12.41
CA THR A 58 1.04 -0.67 -11.07
C THR A 58 1.63 0.19 -9.95
N ARG A 59 2.32 1.30 -10.26
CA ARG A 59 2.97 2.18 -9.28
C ARG A 59 2.39 3.59 -9.28
N TYR A 60 2.29 4.20 -8.11
CA TYR A 60 1.91 5.60 -7.93
C TYR A 60 3.11 6.53 -7.89
N CYS A 61 4.27 6.10 -7.39
CA CYS A 61 5.46 6.93 -7.14
C CYS A 61 5.20 8.13 -6.19
N PRO A 62 4.73 7.93 -4.95
CA PRO A 62 4.26 9.02 -4.08
C PRO A 62 5.31 10.10 -3.77
N ASP A 63 6.60 9.74 -3.76
CA ASP A 63 7.69 10.67 -3.43
C ASP A 63 8.21 11.50 -4.61
N ARG A 64 7.82 11.17 -5.84
CA ARG A 64 8.30 11.88 -7.03
C ARG A 64 7.66 13.26 -7.12
N ALA A 65 8.46 14.27 -7.46
CA ALA A 65 7.94 15.62 -7.72
C ALA A 65 7.02 15.63 -8.96
N VAL A 66 5.93 16.38 -8.87
CA VAL A 66 4.97 16.57 -9.96
C VAL A 66 5.52 17.58 -10.96
N THR A 67 5.59 17.21 -12.23
CA THR A 67 5.90 18.14 -13.33
C THR A 67 4.68 18.98 -13.68
N ARG A 68 4.89 20.15 -14.30
CA ARG A 68 3.81 21.01 -14.78
C ARG A 68 2.88 20.29 -15.75
N ALA A 69 3.44 19.49 -16.67
CA ALA A 69 2.63 18.70 -17.60
C ALA A 69 1.71 17.69 -16.87
N GLN A 70 2.25 16.96 -15.89
CA GLN A 70 1.44 16.03 -15.08
C GLN A 70 0.37 16.76 -14.24
N MET A 71 0.71 17.93 -13.69
CA MET A 71 -0.24 18.80 -12.99
C MET A 71 -1.42 19.18 -13.89
N ALA A 72 -1.18 19.48 -15.17
CA ALA A 72 -2.25 19.78 -16.12
C ALA A 72 -3.24 18.63 -16.26
N THR A 73 -2.76 17.41 -16.49
CA THR A 73 -3.62 16.22 -16.56
C THR A 73 -4.43 16.01 -15.28
N PHE A 74 -3.80 16.16 -14.11
CA PHE A 74 -4.52 16.00 -12.84
C PHE A 74 -5.65 17.03 -12.69
N LEU A 75 -5.39 18.30 -13.00
CA LEU A 75 -6.37 19.36 -12.85
C LEU A 75 -7.47 19.30 -13.92
N VAL A 76 -7.13 18.93 -15.16
CA VAL A 76 -8.14 18.76 -16.23
C VAL A 76 -9.10 17.64 -15.90
N ARG A 77 -8.58 16.48 -15.43
CA ARG A 77 -9.43 15.37 -14.98
C ARG A 77 -10.21 15.73 -13.72
N GLY A 78 -9.56 16.37 -12.75
CA GLY A 78 -10.19 16.73 -11.48
C GLY A 78 -11.30 17.76 -11.60
N PHE A 79 -11.15 18.75 -12.50
CA PHE A 79 -12.14 19.80 -12.75
C PHE A 79 -13.05 19.51 -13.95
N ASP A 80 -12.89 18.38 -14.62
CA ASP A 80 -13.62 17.99 -15.84
C ASP A 80 -13.58 19.11 -16.91
N LEU A 81 -12.37 19.60 -17.21
CA LEU A 81 -12.20 20.72 -18.14
C LEU A 81 -12.37 20.27 -19.59
N PRO A 82 -13.11 21.03 -20.42
CA PRO A 82 -13.29 20.68 -21.82
C PRO A 82 -11.99 20.88 -22.61
N PRO A 83 -11.77 20.10 -23.68
CA PRO A 83 -10.65 20.30 -24.60
C PRO A 83 -10.59 21.73 -25.15
N ALA A 84 -9.39 22.19 -25.45
CA ALA A 84 -9.15 23.50 -26.04
C ALA A 84 -8.06 23.48 -27.10
N GLU A 85 -8.01 24.53 -27.91
CA GLU A 85 -6.96 24.72 -28.91
C GLU A 85 -5.62 25.05 -28.23
N ASN A 86 -4.51 24.58 -28.83
CA ASN A 86 -3.16 24.80 -28.33
C ASN A 86 -2.87 26.32 -28.17
N HIS A 87 -2.19 26.66 -27.08
CA HIS A 87 -1.91 28.02 -26.65
C HIS A 87 -0.41 28.32 -26.49
N PHE A 88 0.40 27.33 -26.11
CA PHE A 88 1.82 27.51 -25.82
C PHE A 88 2.68 26.97 -26.97
N THR A 89 3.95 27.35 -27.01
CA THR A 89 4.86 26.98 -28.10
C THR A 89 5.91 25.95 -27.73
N ASP A 90 5.95 25.51 -26.46
CA ASP A 90 7.00 24.62 -25.93
C ASP A 90 6.46 23.31 -25.31
N ASP A 91 5.20 22.99 -25.60
CA ASP A 91 4.50 21.76 -25.25
C ASP A 91 4.15 20.88 -26.46
N ASP A 92 4.39 21.33 -27.70
CA ASP A 92 4.18 20.54 -28.93
C ASP A 92 4.82 19.14 -28.84
N GLY A 93 4.01 18.11 -29.03
CA GLY A 93 4.44 16.71 -28.97
C GLY A 93 4.59 16.13 -27.57
N ASN A 94 4.23 16.90 -26.53
CA ASN A 94 4.07 16.38 -25.18
C ASN A 94 2.77 15.56 -25.07
N VAL A 95 2.80 14.44 -24.36
CA VAL A 95 1.61 13.59 -24.15
C VAL A 95 0.49 14.28 -23.36
N HIS A 96 0.79 15.41 -22.72
CA HIS A 96 -0.14 16.22 -21.92
C HIS A 96 -0.57 17.53 -22.63
N GLU A 97 -0.23 17.72 -23.91
CA GLU A 97 -0.48 18.97 -24.67
C GLU A 97 -1.97 19.39 -24.62
N ASP A 98 -2.89 18.47 -24.88
CA ASP A 98 -4.34 18.75 -24.85
C ASP A 98 -4.82 19.23 -23.47
N ASP A 99 -4.28 18.63 -22.40
CA ASP A 99 -4.61 19.00 -21.03
C ASP A 99 -4.04 20.39 -20.67
N ILE A 100 -2.84 20.71 -21.16
CA ILE A 100 -2.22 22.02 -20.98
C ILE A 100 -3.06 23.10 -21.65
N ALA A 101 -3.54 22.85 -22.87
CA ALA A 101 -4.43 23.76 -23.59
C ALA A 101 -5.75 23.99 -22.85
N ALA A 102 -6.40 22.93 -22.38
CA ALA A 102 -7.63 23.00 -21.59
C ALA A 102 -7.44 23.83 -20.31
N LEU A 103 -6.33 23.63 -19.60
CA LEU A 103 -5.98 24.36 -18.39
C LEU A 103 -5.77 25.87 -18.65
N ALA A 104 -5.12 26.22 -19.77
CA ALA A 104 -4.94 27.61 -20.18
C ALA A 104 -6.27 28.27 -20.54
N LYS A 105 -7.12 27.56 -21.29
CA LYS A 105 -8.46 28.04 -21.66
C LYS A 105 -9.35 28.33 -20.45
N ALA A 106 -9.22 27.52 -19.40
CA ALA A 106 -9.91 27.71 -18.13
C ALA A 106 -9.35 28.89 -17.31
N GLY A 107 -8.23 29.49 -17.71
CA GLY A 107 -7.58 30.59 -16.98
C GLY A 107 -6.83 30.14 -15.73
N VAL A 108 -6.57 28.84 -15.59
CA VAL A 108 -5.86 28.29 -14.42
C VAL A 108 -4.35 28.54 -14.53
N THR A 109 -3.79 28.45 -15.74
CA THR A 109 -2.38 28.75 -16.02
C THR A 109 -2.21 29.93 -16.99
N PHE A 110 -1.13 30.69 -16.82
CA PHE A 110 -0.69 31.73 -17.76
C PHE A 110 0.72 31.47 -18.31
N GLY A 111 1.28 30.27 -18.14
CA GLY A 111 2.63 29.96 -18.60
C GLY A 111 3.75 30.34 -17.61
N CYS A 112 4.98 30.43 -18.12
CA CYS A 112 6.20 30.54 -17.31
C CYS A 112 7.17 31.66 -17.72
N ASN A 113 6.90 32.42 -18.79
CA ASN A 113 7.80 33.45 -19.33
C ASN A 113 7.14 34.84 -19.40
N PRO A 114 6.82 35.47 -18.26
CA PRO A 114 6.27 36.82 -18.27
C PRO A 114 7.25 37.83 -18.88
N PRO A 115 6.76 38.90 -19.55
CA PRO A 115 5.34 39.22 -19.74
C PRO A 115 4.69 38.48 -20.92
N ASP A 116 5.48 37.82 -21.78
CA ASP A 116 5.00 37.26 -23.06
C ASP A 116 4.08 36.06 -22.86
N ASN A 117 4.35 35.22 -21.87
CA ASN A 117 3.50 34.09 -21.47
C ASN A 117 3.19 33.10 -22.61
N THR A 118 4.12 32.97 -23.57
CA THR A 118 4.03 32.05 -24.72
C THR A 118 4.52 30.63 -24.42
N ARG A 119 5.14 30.39 -23.26
CA ARG A 119 5.70 29.09 -22.87
C ARG A 119 5.01 28.53 -21.64
N TYR A 120 4.79 27.22 -21.63
CA TYR A 120 4.27 26.48 -20.50
C TYR A 120 5.36 25.90 -19.59
N CYS A 121 6.54 25.56 -20.12
CA CYS A 121 7.61 24.87 -19.39
C CYS A 121 7.19 23.49 -18.81
N PRO A 122 6.76 22.52 -19.62
CA PRO A 122 6.09 21.28 -19.16
C PRO A 122 6.93 20.40 -18.20
N ASN A 123 8.26 20.41 -18.36
CA ASN A 123 9.16 19.54 -17.60
C ASN A 123 9.58 20.10 -16.23
N TRP A 124 9.23 21.35 -15.92
CA TRP A 124 9.58 21.93 -14.62
C TRP A 124 8.71 21.32 -13.53
N SER A 125 9.29 21.11 -12.34
CA SER A 125 8.51 20.74 -11.15
C SER A 125 7.64 21.90 -10.71
N VAL A 126 6.44 21.59 -10.22
CA VAL A 126 5.52 22.59 -9.65
C VAL A 126 5.89 22.83 -8.19
N THR A 127 6.13 24.08 -7.81
CA THR A 127 6.30 24.45 -6.40
C THR A 127 4.95 24.46 -5.68
N ARG A 128 4.98 24.32 -4.35
CA ARG A 128 3.76 24.39 -3.53
C ARG A 128 3.01 25.72 -3.72
N GLY A 129 3.72 26.84 -3.80
CA GLY A 129 3.11 28.15 -4.09
C GLY A 129 2.39 28.19 -5.45
N GLN A 130 3.01 27.65 -6.50
CA GLN A 130 2.37 27.56 -7.82
C GLN A 130 1.13 26.66 -7.81
N MET A 131 1.18 25.55 -7.09
CA MET A 131 0.03 24.66 -6.91
C MET A 131 -1.12 25.38 -6.21
N ALA A 132 -0.85 26.22 -5.21
CA ALA A 132 -1.86 27.07 -4.57
C ALA A 132 -2.58 27.95 -5.60
N THR A 133 -1.81 28.69 -6.42
CA THR A 133 -2.38 29.52 -7.49
C THR A 133 -3.24 28.71 -8.47
N PHE A 134 -2.79 27.52 -8.86
CA PHE A 134 -3.58 26.68 -9.76
C PHE A 134 -4.93 26.27 -9.14
N LEU A 135 -4.93 25.84 -7.88
CA LEU A 135 -6.16 25.43 -7.20
C LEU A 135 -7.09 26.62 -6.93
N VAL A 136 -6.58 27.77 -6.48
CA VAL A 136 -7.40 28.98 -6.28
C VAL A 136 -8.10 29.39 -7.56
N ARG A 137 -7.37 29.42 -8.68
CA ARG A 137 -7.96 29.78 -9.99
C ARG A 137 -8.94 28.74 -10.49
N GLY A 138 -8.62 27.46 -10.35
CA GLY A 138 -9.49 26.36 -10.80
C GLY A 138 -10.80 26.30 -10.02
N LEU A 139 -10.76 26.59 -8.72
CA LEU A 139 -11.90 26.53 -7.81
C LEU A 139 -12.60 27.89 -7.60
N ASP A 140 -12.03 28.99 -8.10
CA ASP A 140 -12.48 30.37 -7.84
C ASP A 140 -12.57 30.68 -6.32
N LEU A 141 -11.53 30.30 -5.57
CA LEU A 141 -11.54 30.46 -4.11
C LEU A 141 -11.48 31.95 -3.71
N PRO A 142 -12.25 32.36 -2.68
CA PRO A 142 -12.21 33.73 -2.20
C PRO A 142 -10.88 34.01 -1.48
N PRO A 143 -10.41 35.27 -1.50
CA PRO A 143 -9.27 35.69 -0.69
C PRO A 143 -9.49 35.44 0.80
N ALA A 144 -8.41 35.20 1.53
CA ALA A 144 -8.44 34.96 2.97
C ALA A 144 -7.28 35.67 3.68
N GLU A 145 -7.34 35.72 5.01
CA GLU A 145 -6.27 36.27 5.84
C GLU A 145 -5.09 35.29 5.91
N ASN A 146 -3.88 35.84 6.01
CA ASN A 146 -2.64 35.05 6.10
C ASN A 146 -2.70 34.07 7.29
N HIS A 147 -2.20 32.86 7.07
CA HIS A 147 -2.24 31.73 8.00
C HIS A 147 -0.85 31.17 8.33
N PHE A 148 0.08 31.18 7.37
CA PHE A 148 1.40 30.60 7.54
C PHE A 148 2.44 31.69 7.81
N THR A 149 3.61 31.28 8.29
CA THR A 149 4.67 32.21 8.74
C THR A 149 5.85 32.30 7.78
N ASP A 150 5.91 31.42 6.78
CA ASP A 150 7.03 31.31 5.84
C ASP A 150 6.64 31.55 4.38
N ASP A 151 5.47 32.14 4.15
CA ASP A 151 4.98 32.61 2.86
C ASP A 151 4.93 34.13 2.72
N ASP A 152 5.23 34.89 3.79
CA ASP A 152 5.36 36.35 3.75
C ASP A 152 6.28 36.82 2.62
N GLY A 153 5.75 37.60 1.69
CA GLY A 153 6.49 38.14 0.54
C GLY A 153 6.60 37.19 -0.65
N SER A 154 5.99 35.99 -0.57
CA SER A 154 5.74 35.14 -1.74
C SER A 154 4.73 35.80 -2.66
N VAL A 155 4.93 35.69 -3.98
CA VAL A 155 3.91 36.13 -4.97
C VAL A 155 2.62 35.29 -4.92
N HIS A 156 2.63 34.19 -4.16
CA HIS A 156 1.52 33.26 -3.98
C HIS A 156 0.85 33.35 -2.60
N GLU A 157 1.26 34.30 -1.74
CA GLU A 157 0.78 34.43 -0.35
C GLU A 157 -0.76 34.44 -0.24
N ASP A 158 -1.43 35.30 -1.02
CA ASP A 158 -2.90 35.39 -1.03
C ASP A 158 -3.58 34.06 -1.41
N ASP A 159 -2.99 33.33 -2.37
CA ASP A 159 -3.53 32.06 -2.83
C ASP A 159 -3.34 30.95 -1.78
N ILE A 160 -2.20 30.98 -1.08
CA ILE A 160 -1.89 30.07 0.02
C ILE A 160 -2.87 30.27 1.18
N ALA A 161 -3.15 31.53 1.53
CA ALA A 161 -4.15 31.88 2.53
C ALA A 161 -5.54 31.36 2.15
N ALA A 162 -5.95 31.50 0.89
CA ALA A 162 -7.23 30.98 0.39
C ALA A 162 -7.31 29.44 0.52
N LEU A 163 -6.24 28.71 0.20
CA LEU A 163 -6.16 27.26 0.40
C LEU A 163 -6.29 26.86 1.87
N ALA A 164 -5.62 27.57 2.77
CA ALA A 164 -5.70 27.31 4.21
C ALA A 164 -7.12 27.52 4.72
N LYS A 165 -7.78 28.60 4.28
CA LYS A 165 -9.16 28.91 4.64
C LYS A 165 -10.16 27.87 4.14
N ALA A 166 -9.89 27.27 2.99
CA ALA A 166 -10.67 26.18 2.41
C ALA A 166 -10.31 24.79 2.98
N GLU A 167 -9.38 24.71 3.93
CA GLU A 167 -8.89 23.45 4.53
C GLU A 167 -8.27 22.47 3.52
N ILE A 168 -7.85 22.98 2.36
CA ILE A 168 -7.21 22.20 1.28
C ILE A 168 -5.76 21.86 1.66
N THR A 169 -5.14 22.71 2.49
CA THR A 169 -3.78 22.52 3.00
C THR A 169 -3.70 22.55 4.51
N LEU A 170 -2.79 21.75 5.06
CA LEU A 170 -2.45 21.70 6.49
C LEU A 170 -1.02 22.21 6.76
N GLY A 171 -0.30 22.69 5.75
CA GLY A 171 1.10 23.08 5.89
C GLY A 171 2.10 21.96 5.58
N CYS A 172 3.35 22.11 6.05
CA CYS A 172 4.49 21.24 5.73
C CYS A 172 5.33 20.79 6.94
N ASN A 173 5.03 21.25 8.16
CA ASN A 173 5.84 20.97 9.36
C ASN A 173 4.99 20.36 10.51
N PRO A 174 4.44 19.15 10.32
CA PRO A 174 3.69 18.49 11.37
C PRO A 174 4.57 18.22 12.61
N PRO A 175 3.99 18.22 13.82
CA PRO A 175 2.58 18.49 14.11
C PRO A 175 2.24 19.98 14.21
N ALA A 176 3.24 20.86 14.15
CA ALA A 176 3.06 22.29 14.38
C ALA A 176 2.24 22.97 13.27
N ASN A 177 2.45 22.58 12.01
CA ASN A 177 1.67 23.05 10.85
C ASN A 177 1.61 24.58 10.71
N THR A 178 2.67 25.27 11.14
CA THR A 178 2.80 26.74 11.07
C THR A 178 3.48 27.24 9.79
N ARG A 179 3.95 26.32 8.93
CA ARG A 179 4.67 26.62 7.69
C ARG A 179 3.98 26.01 6.49
N TYR A 180 4.00 26.71 5.36
CA TYR A 180 3.54 26.23 4.07
C TYR A 180 4.66 25.70 3.18
N CYS A 181 5.89 26.19 3.30
CA CYS A 181 7.02 25.85 2.42
C CYS A 181 6.76 26.13 0.91
N PRO A 182 6.48 27.37 0.49
CA PRO A 182 6.00 27.69 -0.87
C PRO A 182 6.96 27.31 -2.01
N ASP A 183 8.28 27.37 -1.78
CA ASP A 183 9.29 27.09 -2.81
C ASP A 183 9.59 25.59 -3.01
N GLN A 184 9.11 24.74 -2.11
CA GLN A 184 9.36 23.30 -2.22
C GLN A 184 8.52 22.68 -3.34
N PRO A 185 9.07 21.75 -4.14
CA PRO A 185 8.30 20.99 -5.11
C PRO A 185 7.18 20.18 -4.43
N VAL A 186 6.01 20.11 -5.08
CA VAL A 186 4.92 19.24 -4.67
C VAL A 186 5.24 17.80 -5.07
N ARG A 187 5.25 16.88 -4.11
CA ARG A 187 5.34 15.43 -4.37
C ARG A 187 3.98 14.86 -4.76
N ARG A 188 3.95 13.74 -5.50
CA ARG A 188 2.70 13.11 -5.95
C ARG A 188 1.76 12.74 -4.82
N GLY A 189 2.24 12.18 -3.71
CA GLY A 189 1.41 11.88 -2.54
C GLY A 189 0.77 13.13 -1.93
N GLN A 190 1.53 14.23 -1.86
CA GLN A 190 0.99 15.52 -1.41
C GLN A 190 -0.06 16.06 -2.39
N MET A 191 0.16 15.89 -3.69
CA MET A 191 -0.78 16.27 -4.74
C MET A 191 -2.11 15.52 -4.60
N ALA A 192 -2.08 14.21 -4.30
CA ALA A 192 -3.30 13.45 -4.00
C ALA A 192 -4.07 14.07 -2.83
N ALA A 193 -3.38 14.40 -1.74
CA ALA A 193 -3.99 15.04 -0.57
C ALA A 193 -4.61 16.41 -0.90
N PHE A 194 -3.93 17.22 -1.71
CA PHE A 194 -4.46 18.49 -2.18
C PHE A 194 -5.73 18.29 -3.01
N LEU A 195 -5.71 17.41 -4.01
CA LEU A 195 -6.83 17.17 -4.91
C LEU A 195 -8.04 16.56 -4.18
N ARG A 196 -7.81 15.57 -3.31
CA ARG A 196 -8.91 14.96 -2.54
C ARG A 196 -9.62 16.00 -1.69
N ARG A 197 -8.90 16.86 -0.97
CA ARG A 197 -9.52 17.92 -0.16
C ARG A 197 -10.17 19.00 -1.04
N ALA A 198 -9.49 19.43 -2.09
CA ALA A 198 -9.98 20.43 -3.04
C ALA A 198 -11.30 20.04 -3.74
N LEU A 199 -11.45 18.75 -4.04
CA LEU A 199 -12.61 18.20 -4.76
C LEU A 199 -13.59 17.47 -3.84
N GLU A 200 -13.34 17.49 -2.52
CA GLU A 200 -14.11 16.76 -1.50
C GLU A 200 -14.35 15.28 -1.85
N LEU A 201 -13.32 14.61 -2.40
CA LEU A 201 -13.47 13.24 -2.88
C LEU A 201 -13.74 12.28 -1.71
N PRO A 202 -14.74 11.38 -1.84
CA PRO A 202 -14.93 10.31 -0.86
C PRO A 202 -13.71 9.38 -0.91
N VAL A 203 -13.31 8.90 0.26
CA VAL A 203 -12.29 7.85 0.36
C VAL A 203 -12.99 6.52 0.20
N PRO A 204 -12.70 5.75 -0.88
CA PRO A 204 -13.19 4.39 -0.98
C PRO A 204 -12.72 3.59 0.25
N PRO A 205 -13.54 2.65 0.76
CA PRO A 205 -13.06 1.74 1.78
C PRO A 205 -11.76 1.10 1.30
N ALA A 206 -10.81 0.93 2.22
CA ALA A 206 -9.69 0.03 1.95
C ALA A 206 -10.28 -1.35 1.60
N PRO A 207 -9.63 -2.12 0.71
CA PRO A 207 -10.11 -3.47 0.45
C PRO A 207 -10.18 -4.25 1.77
N GLU A 208 -11.19 -5.11 1.90
CA GLU A 208 -11.48 -5.86 3.15
C GLU A 208 -10.30 -6.76 3.57
N GLY A 209 -9.35 -7.00 2.66
CA GLY A 209 -8.14 -7.75 2.92
C GLY A 209 -8.40 -9.25 2.98
N THR A 210 -7.46 -9.98 3.58
CA THR A 210 -7.57 -11.43 3.75
C THR A 210 -7.79 -11.76 5.21
N VAL A 211 -8.89 -12.43 5.50
CA VAL A 211 -9.12 -13.09 6.79
C VAL A 211 -8.61 -14.53 6.72
N ILE A 212 -7.75 -14.91 7.66
CA ILE A 212 -7.31 -16.28 7.88
C ILE A 212 -8.12 -16.85 9.03
N ASP A 213 -9.02 -17.78 8.74
CA ASP A 213 -9.72 -18.57 9.76
C ASP A 213 -8.72 -19.45 10.51
N LEU A 214 -8.22 -18.96 11.66
CA LEU A 214 -7.16 -19.61 12.41
C LEU A 214 -7.75 -20.72 13.28
N VAL A 215 -7.20 -21.92 13.14
CA VAL A 215 -7.55 -23.01 14.06
C VAL A 215 -6.76 -22.83 15.34
N GLU A 216 -7.39 -22.21 16.33
CA GLU A 216 -6.78 -21.97 17.65
C GLU A 216 -6.34 -23.26 18.33
N ARG A 217 -5.35 -23.14 19.23
CA ARG A 217 -4.81 -24.24 20.03
C ARG A 217 -5.87 -25.11 20.69
N GLN A 218 -6.91 -24.49 21.26
CA GLN A 218 -7.99 -25.23 21.92
C GLN A 218 -8.81 -26.05 20.92
N GLN A 219 -9.02 -25.55 19.70
CA GLN A 219 -9.86 -26.18 18.68
C GLN A 219 -9.23 -27.46 18.13
N TRP A 220 -7.90 -27.49 17.96
CA TRP A 220 -7.19 -28.69 17.52
C TRP A 220 -6.68 -29.56 18.68
N GLY A 221 -6.88 -29.12 19.92
CA GLY A 221 -6.58 -29.89 21.13
C GLY A 221 -5.09 -29.90 21.51
N ALA A 222 -4.40 -28.77 21.31
CA ALA A 222 -3.03 -28.58 21.76
C ALA A 222 -2.90 -28.83 23.27
N ALA A 223 -1.81 -29.47 23.68
CA ALA A 223 -1.39 -29.46 25.08
C ALA A 223 -1.01 -28.02 25.49
N PRO A 224 -1.12 -27.68 26.79
CA PRO A 224 -0.58 -26.42 27.29
C PRO A 224 0.94 -26.32 27.05
N PRO A 225 1.47 -25.11 26.79
CA PRO A 225 2.90 -24.89 26.78
C PRO A 225 3.51 -25.12 28.18
N GLU A 226 4.76 -25.57 28.20
CA GLU A 226 5.55 -25.89 29.38
C GLU A 226 6.74 -24.93 29.52
N GLY A 227 7.15 -24.63 30.76
CA GLY A 227 8.32 -23.81 31.02
C GLY A 227 8.13 -22.31 30.74
N SER A 228 9.24 -21.62 30.48
CA SER A 228 9.30 -20.17 30.23
C SER A 228 9.73 -19.89 28.79
N PHE A 229 9.20 -18.82 28.21
CA PHE A 229 9.47 -18.41 26.84
C PHE A 229 10.24 -17.09 26.80
N THR A 230 11.02 -16.89 25.73
CA THR A 230 11.77 -15.67 25.47
C THR A 230 11.05 -14.86 24.40
N ASP A 231 10.84 -13.56 24.63
CA ASP A 231 10.29 -12.66 23.63
C ASP A 231 11.31 -12.37 22.52
N HIS A 232 10.83 -12.14 21.30
CA HIS A 232 11.66 -11.67 20.19
C HIS A 232 10.96 -10.67 19.28
N THR A 233 11.73 -10.06 18.39
CA THR A 233 11.23 -9.26 17.27
C THR A 233 11.52 -10.01 16.00
N ILE A 234 10.50 -10.24 15.17
CA ILE A 234 10.64 -10.96 13.91
C ILE A 234 11.42 -10.11 12.91
N THR A 235 12.45 -10.72 12.30
CA THR A 235 13.18 -10.17 11.16
C THR A 235 13.40 -11.19 10.04
N HIS A 236 12.97 -12.43 10.23
CA HIS A 236 13.07 -13.49 9.22
C HIS A 236 11.75 -14.27 9.16
N LEU A 237 11.33 -14.66 7.96
CA LEU A 237 10.21 -15.58 7.75
C LEU A 237 10.78 -16.91 7.23
N THR A 238 10.55 -18.01 7.94
CA THR A 238 11.17 -19.29 7.61
C THR A 238 10.15 -20.40 7.44
N LEU A 239 10.20 -21.05 6.28
CA LEU A 239 9.32 -22.16 5.92
C LEU A 239 9.97 -23.50 6.24
N HIS A 240 9.19 -24.37 6.88
CA HIS A 240 9.54 -25.74 7.24
C HIS A 240 8.54 -26.72 6.66
N HIS A 241 8.93 -27.98 6.57
CA HIS A 241 7.99 -29.10 6.44
C HIS A 241 8.04 -29.99 7.67
N ALA A 242 7.00 -30.77 7.89
CA ALA A 242 6.97 -31.71 9.01
C ALA A 242 7.85 -32.96 8.76
N ALA A 243 8.21 -33.24 7.49
CA ALA A 243 8.79 -34.50 7.05
C ALA A 243 7.98 -35.73 7.51
N SER A 244 6.67 -35.55 7.70
CA SER A 244 5.81 -36.50 8.40
C SER A 244 5.40 -37.68 7.51
N PRO A 245 5.12 -38.86 8.09
CA PRO A 245 4.49 -39.95 7.33
C PRO A 245 3.10 -39.53 6.81
N PRO A 246 2.52 -40.26 5.84
CA PRO A 246 1.19 -39.96 5.30
C PRO A 246 0.02 -40.08 6.30
N SER A 247 0.24 -40.68 7.48
CA SER A 247 -0.78 -40.88 8.51
C SER A 247 -0.13 -41.05 9.91
N PRO A 248 -0.77 -40.58 11.00
CA PRO A 248 -2.00 -39.76 11.02
C PRO A 248 -1.77 -38.38 10.39
N THR A 249 -2.86 -37.65 10.09
CA THR A 249 -2.84 -36.29 9.54
C THR A 249 -3.65 -35.32 10.41
N GLY A 250 -3.51 -34.02 10.18
CA GLY A 250 -4.25 -32.97 10.85
C GLY A 250 -4.00 -32.94 12.37
N PRO A 251 -5.01 -32.53 13.17
CA PRO A 251 -4.86 -32.35 14.61
C PRO A 251 -4.26 -33.55 15.37
N GLU A 252 -4.49 -34.79 14.92
CA GLU A 252 -3.88 -35.97 15.55
C GLU A 252 -2.36 -36.01 15.35
N ALA A 253 -1.88 -35.73 14.13
CA ALA A 253 -0.46 -35.61 13.85
C ALA A 253 0.17 -34.45 14.64
N PHE A 254 -0.50 -33.31 14.69
CA PHE A 254 0.03 -32.09 15.32
C PHE A 254 0.22 -32.27 16.82
N ARG A 255 -0.74 -32.91 17.51
CA ARG A 255 -0.59 -33.31 18.92
C ARG A 255 0.55 -34.30 19.12
N GLY A 256 0.76 -35.21 18.16
CA GLY A 256 1.91 -36.13 18.15
C GLY A 256 3.25 -35.38 18.06
N TRP A 257 3.36 -34.40 17.15
CA TRP A 257 4.57 -33.57 17.01
C TRP A 257 4.82 -32.72 18.25
N GLN A 258 3.79 -32.09 18.80
CA GLN A 258 3.89 -31.34 20.04
C GLN A 258 4.37 -32.22 21.20
N SER A 259 3.77 -33.41 21.37
CA SER A 259 4.16 -34.37 22.42
C SER A 259 5.61 -34.81 22.26
N TYR A 260 6.04 -35.04 21.01
CA TYR A 260 7.43 -35.38 20.71
C TYR A 260 8.38 -34.24 21.07
N HIS A 261 8.08 -33.00 20.66
CA HIS A 261 8.88 -31.81 21.01
C HIS A 261 8.97 -31.59 22.52
N GLN A 262 7.87 -31.72 23.25
CA GLN A 262 7.87 -31.63 24.71
C GLN A 262 8.68 -32.75 25.37
N SER A 263 8.70 -33.96 24.77
CA SER A 263 9.57 -35.04 25.24
C SER A 263 11.06 -34.77 25.07
N LEU A 264 11.44 -33.83 24.17
CA LEU A 264 12.81 -33.31 24.03
C LEU A 264 13.13 -32.21 25.07
N GLY A 265 12.15 -31.82 25.89
CA GLY A 265 12.26 -30.72 26.85
C GLY A 265 11.96 -29.34 26.27
N TRP A 266 11.42 -29.26 25.06
CA TRP A 266 10.96 -27.99 24.49
C TRP A 266 9.65 -27.55 25.15
N GLY A 267 9.45 -26.25 25.30
CA GLY A 267 8.26 -25.74 25.97
C GLY A 267 6.97 -26.03 25.21
N ASP A 268 7.03 -26.17 23.89
CA ASP A 268 5.86 -26.38 23.05
C ASP A 268 6.28 -26.97 21.69
N ILE A 269 5.33 -27.12 20.77
CA ILE A 269 5.65 -27.27 19.36
C ILE A 269 6.61 -26.17 18.89
N ALA A 270 7.59 -26.52 18.06
CA ALA A 270 8.69 -25.64 17.66
C ALA A 270 8.26 -24.42 16.83
N TYR A 271 7.14 -24.55 16.12
CA TYR A 271 6.71 -23.62 15.07
C TYR A 271 5.56 -22.73 15.54
N HIS A 272 5.44 -21.55 14.96
CA HIS A 272 4.39 -20.59 15.30
C HIS A 272 3.06 -20.92 14.62
N PHE A 273 3.12 -21.39 13.38
CA PHE A 273 1.95 -21.78 12.62
C PHE A 273 2.17 -23.09 11.89
N ILE A 274 1.09 -23.85 11.71
CA ILE A 274 1.07 -25.10 10.97
C ILE A 274 0.10 -24.95 9.81
N VAL A 275 0.52 -25.30 8.60
CA VAL A 275 -0.38 -25.42 7.44
C VAL A 275 -0.73 -26.89 7.24
N GLY A 276 -1.99 -27.25 7.46
CA GLY A 276 -2.48 -28.61 7.29
C GLY A 276 -2.67 -29.02 5.83
N LYS A 277 -2.77 -30.32 5.56
CA LYS A 277 -3.11 -30.85 4.21
C LYS A 277 -4.49 -30.39 3.72
N ASP A 278 -5.35 -29.93 4.62
CA ASP A 278 -6.66 -29.34 4.34
C ASP A 278 -6.61 -27.87 3.91
N GLY A 279 -5.42 -27.25 3.88
CA GLY A 279 -5.25 -25.83 3.56
C GLY A 279 -5.68 -24.89 4.69
N ARG A 280 -5.90 -25.39 5.91
CA ARG A 280 -6.16 -24.56 7.09
C ARG A 280 -4.86 -24.21 7.79
N VAL A 281 -4.85 -23.03 8.42
CA VAL A 281 -3.75 -22.58 9.28
C VAL A 281 -4.11 -22.88 10.73
N TYR A 282 -3.22 -23.54 11.44
CA TYR A 282 -3.39 -23.90 12.85
C TYR A 282 -2.38 -23.13 13.69
N GLU A 283 -2.85 -22.63 14.83
CA GLU A 283 -2.03 -21.93 15.81
C GLU A 283 -1.06 -22.92 16.48
N GLY A 284 0.24 -22.66 16.36
CA GLY A 284 1.30 -23.36 17.06
C GLY A 284 1.70 -22.60 18.33
N ARG A 285 3.00 -22.38 18.50
CA ARG A 285 3.55 -21.53 19.58
C ARG A 285 3.19 -20.06 19.33
N ASP A 286 2.99 -19.29 20.41
CA ASP A 286 2.86 -17.83 20.34
C ASP A 286 4.03 -17.23 19.53
N TRP A 287 3.71 -16.58 18.41
CA TRP A 287 4.70 -16.10 17.45
C TRP A 287 5.59 -14.98 17.99
N THR A 288 5.21 -14.35 19.10
CA THR A 288 6.03 -13.37 19.82
C THR A 288 7.14 -14.02 20.65
N LYS A 289 7.12 -15.35 20.79
CA LYS A 289 8.11 -16.13 21.53
C LYS A 289 9.06 -16.83 20.58
N VAL A 290 10.31 -16.99 21.00
CA VAL A 290 11.31 -17.76 20.23
C VAL A 290 10.84 -19.23 20.08
N GLY A 291 10.96 -19.76 18.86
CA GLY A 291 10.71 -21.16 18.54
C GLY A 291 11.81 -22.11 19.04
N ASP A 292 11.78 -23.34 18.56
CA ASP A 292 12.84 -24.32 18.86
C ASP A 292 13.34 -24.99 17.58
N THR A 293 14.52 -25.57 17.64
CA THR A 293 15.07 -26.37 16.54
C THR A 293 15.98 -27.48 17.05
N ALA A 294 16.01 -28.59 16.32
CA ALA A 294 16.95 -29.70 16.52
C ALA A 294 18.16 -29.62 15.57
N THR A 295 18.37 -28.45 14.95
CA THR A 295 19.49 -28.16 14.04
C THR A 295 20.40 -27.09 14.64
N GLU A 296 21.40 -26.65 13.90
CA GLU A 296 22.46 -25.76 14.38
C GLU A 296 22.14 -24.26 14.30
N TYR A 297 21.01 -23.84 13.69
CA TYR A 297 20.66 -22.42 13.59
C TYR A 297 19.97 -21.90 14.85
N ASP A 298 20.05 -20.58 15.08
CA ASP A 298 19.36 -19.90 16.17
C ASP A 298 17.95 -19.48 15.71
N PRO A 299 16.87 -20.00 16.32
CA PRO A 299 15.49 -19.65 15.93
C PRO A 299 15.05 -18.24 16.40
N THR A 300 15.89 -17.49 17.12
CA THR A 300 15.58 -16.12 17.54
C THR A 300 15.33 -15.20 16.33
N ALA A 301 14.27 -14.39 16.39
CA ALA A 301 13.82 -13.48 15.33
C ALA A 301 13.21 -14.15 14.08
N HIS A 302 12.95 -15.45 14.11
CA HIS A 302 12.28 -16.17 13.02
C HIS A 302 10.78 -16.32 13.24
N PHE A 303 9.98 -16.04 12.21
CA PHE A 303 8.58 -16.43 12.14
C PHE A 303 8.49 -17.81 11.48
N LEU A 304 8.19 -18.83 12.27
CA LEU A 304 8.32 -20.22 11.88
C LEU A 304 6.99 -20.81 11.42
N VAL A 305 6.89 -21.15 10.14
CA VAL A 305 5.72 -21.84 9.56
C VAL A 305 6.12 -23.25 9.17
N VAL A 306 5.42 -24.27 9.68
CA VAL A 306 5.61 -25.67 9.26
C VAL A 306 4.45 -26.14 8.40
N VAL A 307 4.75 -26.89 7.35
CA VAL A 307 3.76 -27.44 6.43
C VAL A 307 3.65 -28.94 6.63
N GLU A 308 2.42 -29.43 6.84
CA GLU A 308 2.13 -30.85 6.98
C GLU A 308 2.42 -31.60 5.69
N GLY A 309 3.41 -32.50 5.74
CA GLY A 309 3.82 -33.33 4.62
C GLY A 309 5.29 -33.65 4.62
N ASN A 310 5.70 -34.42 3.61
CA ASN A 310 7.10 -34.73 3.33
C ASN A 310 7.44 -34.37 1.88
N PHE A 311 7.79 -33.10 1.66
CA PHE A 311 8.04 -32.55 0.33
C PHE A 311 9.40 -32.94 -0.30
N ASP A 312 10.14 -33.87 0.31
CA ASP A 312 11.18 -34.62 -0.40
C ASP A 312 10.57 -35.74 -1.26
N ASN A 313 9.31 -36.11 -1.01
CA ASN A 313 8.64 -37.27 -1.61
C ASN A 313 7.24 -36.99 -2.15
N GLU A 314 6.67 -35.80 -1.89
CA GLU A 314 5.36 -35.38 -2.38
C GLU A 314 5.37 -33.90 -2.78
N GLU A 315 4.41 -33.49 -3.61
CA GLU A 315 4.24 -32.09 -4.01
C GLU A 315 3.32 -31.35 -3.01
N PRO A 316 3.55 -30.05 -2.73
CA PRO A 316 2.57 -29.25 -2.00
C PRO A 316 1.27 -29.13 -2.80
N THR A 317 0.14 -29.24 -2.12
CA THR A 317 -1.16 -29.01 -2.76
C THR A 317 -1.39 -27.51 -2.97
N GLN A 318 -2.23 -27.15 -3.95
CA GLN A 318 -2.56 -25.75 -4.21
C GLN A 318 -3.16 -25.04 -2.98
N VAL A 319 -4.03 -25.73 -2.23
CA VAL A 319 -4.64 -25.18 -1.00
C VAL A 319 -3.61 -24.98 0.12
N GLN A 320 -2.54 -25.79 0.16
CA GLN A 320 -1.42 -25.55 1.06
C GLN A 320 -0.59 -24.35 0.61
N LEU A 321 -0.28 -24.21 -0.68
CA LEU A 321 0.46 -23.05 -1.20
C LEU A 321 -0.28 -21.74 -0.91
N GLU A 322 -1.59 -21.70 -1.10
CA GLU A 322 -2.42 -20.55 -0.76
C GLU A 322 -2.38 -20.24 0.74
N ALA A 323 -2.54 -21.25 1.60
CA ALA A 323 -2.47 -21.07 3.05
C ALA A 323 -1.09 -20.61 3.54
N ILE A 324 -0.01 -21.14 2.94
CA ILE A 324 1.37 -20.73 3.20
C ILE A 324 1.56 -19.26 2.84
N ALA A 325 1.13 -18.86 1.63
CA ALA A 325 1.26 -17.48 1.19
C ALA A 325 0.47 -16.51 2.09
N LYS A 326 -0.76 -16.86 2.49
CA LYS A 326 -1.56 -16.04 3.43
C LYS A 326 -0.88 -15.86 4.78
N ILE A 327 -0.41 -16.94 5.41
CA ILE A 327 0.19 -16.84 6.76
C ILE A 327 1.57 -16.18 6.73
N LEU A 328 2.32 -16.32 5.63
CA LEU A 328 3.56 -15.57 5.44
C LEU A 328 3.30 -14.10 5.12
N ALA A 329 2.21 -13.76 4.41
CA ALA A 329 1.77 -12.37 4.22
C ALA A 329 1.39 -11.72 5.56
N TYR A 330 0.68 -12.45 6.43
CA TYR A 330 0.46 -12.00 7.80
C TYR A 330 1.80 -11.76 8.54
N GLY A 331 2.73 -12.72 8.48
CA GLY A 331 4.05 -12.56 9.10
C GLY A 331 4.84 -11.35 8.55
N ALA A 332 4.83 -11.13 7.24
CA ALA A 332 5.45 -9.99 6.57
C ALA A 332 4.80 -8.66 6.98
N GLN A 333 3.47 -8.61 7.05
CA GLN A 333 2.72 -7.44 7.52
C GLN A 333 3.10 -7.05 8.95
N GLU A 334 3.11 -8.00 9.87
CA GLU A 334 3.37 -7.73 11.30
C GLU A 334 4.83 -7.37 11.59
N SER A 335 5.77 -7.85 10.76
CA SER A 335 7.21 -7.66 10.97
C SER A 335 7.86 -6.62 10.06
N GLY A 336 7.23 -6.27 8.93
CA GLY A 336 7.81 -5.43 7.88
C GLY A 336 8.88 -6.12 7.03
N VAL A 337 9.01 -7.45 7.10
CA VAL A 337 9.95 -8.24 6.28
C VAL A 337 9.50 -8.24 4.82
N ASP A 338 10.43 -8.03 3.88
CA ASP A 338 10.15 -8.11 2.45
C ASP A 338 9.81 -9.56 2.06
N PRO A 339 8.72 -9.81 1.30
CA PRO A 339 8.39 -11.15 0.81
C PRO A 339 9.52 -11.86 0.06
N HIS A 340 10.46 -11.14 -0.55
CA HIS A 340 11.61 -11.72 -1.24
C HIS A 340 12.73 -12.19 -0.30
N GLU A 341 12.64 -11.88 1.00
CA GLU A 341 13.55 -12.37 2.04
C GLU A 341 13.02 -13.63 2.76
N ILE A 342 11.89 -14.20 2.30
CA ILE A 342 11.39 -15.49 2.78
C ILE A 342 12.38 -16.60 2.40
N LEU A 343 12.79 -17.39 3.39
CA LEU A 343 13.75 -18.47 3.22
C LEU A 343 13.20 -19.82 3.71
N GLY A 344 13.78 -20.91 3.21
CA GLY A 344 13.55 -22.25 3.72
C GLY A 344 14.49 -22.57 4.89
N HIS A 345 14.12 -23.55 5.71
CA HIS A 345 15.00 -24.00 6.81
C HIS A 345 16.41 -24.39 6.34
N ARG A 346 16.54 -25.01 5.16
CA ARG A 346 17.83 -25.38 4.54
C ARG A 346 18.76 -24.20 4.23
N ASP A 347 18.24 -22.97 4.16
CA ASP A 347 19.06 -21.77 3.97
C ASP A 347 19.75 -21.32 5.26
N HIS A 348 19.27 -21.82 6.41
CA HIS A 348 19.79 -21.49 7.74
C HIS A 348 20.59 -22.65 8.36
N ALA A 349 20.34 -23.89 7.95
CA ALA A 349 20.93 -25.09 8.53
C ALA A 349 21.14 -26.22 7.50
N SER A 350 22.01 -27.17 7.81
CA SER A 350 22.28 -28.35 7.00
C SER A 350 21.16 -29.39 7.13
N THR A 351 20.05 -29.18 6.40
CA THR A 351 18.85 -30.03 6.42
C THR A 351 18.22 -30.14 5.02
N SER A 352 17.37 -31.15 4.79
CA SER A 352 16.51 -31.19 3.59
C SER A 352 15.25 -30.34 3.76
N CYS A 353 14.87 -29.93 4.97
CA CYS A 353 13.69 -29.08 5.21
C CYS A 353 13.79 -27.75 4.43
N PRO A 354 12.75 -27.26 3.73
CA PRO A 354 11.34 -27.68 3.72
C PRO A 354 10.98 -28.76 2.70
N GLY A 355 11.97 -29.49 2.18
CA GLY A 355 11.83 -30.51 1.14
C GLY A 355 11.98 -29.94 -0.27
N ASP A 356 12.50 -30.74 -1.20
CA ASP A 356 12.85 -30.27 -2.54
C ASP A 356 11.67 -29.67 -3.30
N ALA A 357 10.49 -30.28 -3.26
CA ALA A 357 9.32 -29.81 -4.01
C ALA A 357 8.80 -28.46 -3.50
N LEU A 358 8.73 -28.27 -2.17
CA LEU A 358 8.27 -27.01 -1.58
C LEU A 358 9.34 -25.92 -1.69
N TYR A 359 10.62 -26.28 -1.61
CA TYR A 359 11.73 -25.34 -1.71
C TYR A 359 11.83 -24.68 -3.11
N LEU A 360 11.34 -25.34 -4.17
CA LEU A 360 11.29 -24.72 -5.50
C LEU A 360 10.54 -23.39 -5.49
N TYR A 361 9.40 -23.32 -4.81
CA TYR A 361 8.57 -22.11 -4.73
C TYR A 361 9.23 -20.97 -3.94
N VAL A 362 10.02 -21.33 -2.93
CA VAL A 362 10.83 -20.35 -2.18
C VAL A 362 11.94 -19.83 -3.08
N HIS A 363 12.66 -20.74 -3.74
CA HIS A 363 13.88 -20.41 -4.49
C HIS A 363 13.62 -19.67 -5.80
N ASP A 364 12.54 -19.99 -6.51
CA ASP A 364 12.20 -19.35 -7.78
C ASP A 364 11.42 -18.03 -7.63
N GLY A 365 11.08 -17.65 -6.39
CA GLY A 365 10.38 -16.41 -6.05
C GLY A 365 8.86 -16.46 -6.28
N SER A 366 8.30 -17.59 -6.72
CA SER A 366 6.86 -17.72 -6.90
C SER A 366 6.09 -17.57 -5.59
N LEU A 367 6.62 -18.09 -4.48
CA LEU A 367 6.01 -17.89 -3.16
C LEU A 367 6.04 -16.41 -2.73
N ALA A 368 7.17 -15.73 -2.94
CA ALA A 368 7.29 -14.29 -2.64
C ALA A 368 6.26 -13.47 -3.43
N THR A 369 5.99 -13.86 -4.68
CA THR A 369 4.96 -13.23 -5.53
C THR A 369 3.57 -13.44 -4.94
N MET A 370 3.22 -14.68 -4.57
CA MET A 370 1.92 -14.98 -3.94
C MET A 370 1.72 -14.21 -2.63
N VAL A 371 2.77 -14.07 -1.83
CA VAL A 371 2.75 -13.29 -0.58
C VAL A 371 2.52 -11.80 -0.86
N ALA A 372 3.23 -11.24 -1.84
CA ALA A 372 3.06 -9.85 -2.25
C ALA A 372 1.64 -9.58 -2.79
N ASP A 373 1.07 -10.50 -3.55
CA ASP A 373 -0.31 -10.39 -4.05
C ASP A 373 -1.31 -10.24 -2.89
N TYR A 374 -1.20 -11.06 -1.84
CA TYR A 374 -2.07 -10.92 -0.66
C TYR A 374 -1.88 -9.59 0.09
N LEU A 375 -0.63 -9.13 0.23
CA LEU A 375 -0.35 -7.82 0.84
C LEU A 375 -0.94 -6.65 0.03
N ASN A 376 -0.99 -6.79 -1.30
CA ASN A 376 -1.60 -5.81 -2.20
C ASN A 376 -3.13 -5.83 -2.15
N GLU A 377 -3.73 -6.98 -1.83
CA GLU A 377 -5.18 -7.13 -1.68
C GLU A 377 -5.74 -6.47 -0.41
N GLY A 378 -4.91 -6.13 0.57
CA GLY A 378 -5.32 -5.42 1.79
C GLY A 378 -4.74 -6.01 3.07
N PRO A 379 -5.26 -5.61 4.25
CA PRO A 379 -4.76 -6.12 5.52
C PRO A 379 -5.00 -7.63 5.66
N ILE A 380 -4.05 -8.33 6.27
CA ILE A 380 -4.20 -9.74 6.63
C ILE A 380 -4.53 -9.83 8.12
N THR A 381 -5.60 -10.51 8.47
CA THR A 381 -6.03 -10.70 9.87
C THR A 381 -6.23 -12.17 10.19
N LEU A 382 -6.01 -12.53 11.47
CA LEU A 382 -6.34 -13.84 12.02
C LEU A 382 -7.70 -13.73 12.73
N GLU A 383 -8.64 -14.63 12.42
CA GLU A 383 -9.94 -14.75 13.10
C GLU A 383 -10.13 -16.10 13.80
#